data_AF-A0A1B9E3L3-F1
#
_entry.id   AF-A0A1B9E3L3-F1
#
_cell.length_a   1.000
_cell.length_b   1.000
_cell.length_c   1.000
_cell.angle_alpha   90.00
_cell.angle_beta   90.00
_cell.angle_gamma   90.00
#
_symmetry.space_group_name_H-M   'P 1'
#
loop_
_entity.id
_entity.type
_entity.pdbx_description
1 polymer ?
#
loop_
_entity_poly.entity_id
_entity_poly.type
_entity_poly.pdbx_seq_one_letter_code
_entity_poly.pdbx_strand_id
1 'polypeptide(L)'
;MTKSILIFILATFCVFSCQKNTPNNHKIPATDVVAVPKKDTSNTTTAKTTHFEGKYLYGKKQGGAYWIEVKITDLKNQQHYNVTVQSKEIKGKSCCRFNKTGTLKNDTLFIKTTDWKKPVTVIITKKNRTITIDAIEKEADDRYALNWYCCGGGSLMGDYTQN
;
A
#
# COMPACT_ATOMS: atom_id res chain seq x y z
N MET A 1 54.79 -2.56 36.34
CA MET A 1 53.84 -3.59 35.85
C MET A 1 53.29 -3.13 34.52
N THR A 2 53.82 -3.68 33.44
CA THR A 2 53.44 -3.41 32.05
C THR A 2 52.38 -4.41 31.61
N LYS A 3 51.34 -3.93 30.93
CA LYS A 3 50.72 -4.57 29.75
C LYS A 3 49.60 -3.67 29.20
N SER A 4 49.98 -2.79 28.29
CA SER A 4 49.07 -2.22 27.29
C SER A 4 48.78 -3.30 26.26
N ILE A 5 47.52 -3.67 26.09
CA ILE A 5 47.09 -4.57 25.01
C ILE A 5 46.30 -3.72 24.02
N LEU A 6 46.98 -3.42 22.91
CA LEU A 6 46.46 -2.87 21.67
C LEU A 6 45.65 -3.97 20.98
N ILE A 7 44.33 -3.81 20.81
CA ILE A 7 43.54 -4.73 19.97
C ILE A 7 43.38 -4.07 18.60
N PHE A 8 44.01 -4.72 17.61
CA PHE A 8 44.01 -4.36 16.21
C PHE A 8 42.68 -4.70 15.52
N ILE A 9 42.36 -3.82 14.58
CA ILE A 9 41.25 -3.75 13.64
C ILE A 9 41.09 -5.03 12.81
N LEU A 10 39.84 -5.43 12.52
CA LEU A 10 39.51 -6.07 11.25
C LEU A 10 38.13 -5.61 10.76
N ALA A 11 38.14 -4.54 9.95
CA ALA A 11 36.98 -4.08 9.21
C ALA A 11 36.87 -4.90 7.91
N THR A 12 35.95 -5.85 7.87
CA THR A 12 35.63 -6.62 6.66
C THR A 12 34.81 -5.76 5.70
N PHE A 13 35.49 -5.20 4.70
CA PHE A 13 34.86 -4.59 3.53
C PHE A 13 34.23 -5.69 2.66
N CYS A 14 32.91 -5.84 2.72
CA CYS A 14 32.16 -6.57 1.70
C CYS A 14 32.01 -5.67 0.46
N VAL A 15 32.85 -5.90 -0.55
CA VAL A 15 32.74 -5.26 -1.86
C VAL A 15 31.61 -5.96 -2.62
N PHE A 16 30.43 -5.34 -2.68
CA PHE A 16 29.36 -5.77 -3.60
C PHE A 16 29.77 -5.40 -5.02
N SER A 17 30.16 -6.42 -5.80
CA SER A 17 30.46 -6.30 -7.22
C SER A 17 29.20 -5.91 -8.02
N CYS A 18 29.34 -4.87 -8.84
CA CYS A 18 28.34 -4.42 -9.81
C CYS A 18 28.27 -5.38 -11.02
N GLN A 19 27.07 -5.82 -11.40
CA GLN A 19 26.78 -6.12 -12.80
C GLN A 19 25.88 -5.01 -13.36
N LYS A 20 26.50 -4.09 -14.10
CA LYS A 20 25.79 -3.13 -14.96
C LYS A 20 25.44 -3.86 -16.25
N ASN A 21 24.14 -4.12 -16.47
CA ASN A 21 23.64 -4.62 -17.74
C ASN A 21 23.67 -3.50 -18.78
N THR A 22 24.48 -3.66 -19.83
CA THR A 22 24.46 -2.80 -21.01
C THR A 22 23.39 -3.31 -21.99
N PRO A 23 22.55 -2.42 -22.57
CA PRO A 23 21.53 -2.81 -23.53
C PRO A 23 22.14 -3.14 -24.90
N ASN A 24 21.94 -4.37 -25.37
CA ASN A 24 22.30 -4.78 -26.72
C ASN A 24 21.28 -4.22 -27.72
N ASN A 25 21.71 -3.23 -28.50
CA ASN A 25 21.00 -2.70 -29.65
C ASN A 25 21.24 -3.62 -30.85
N HIS A 26 20.24 -4.42 -31.21
CA HIS A 26 20.25 -5.16 -32.47
C HIS A 26 19.20 -4.56 -33.40
N LYS A 27 19.68 -3.76 -34.37
CA LYS A 27 18.95 -3.41 -35.58
C LYS A 27 18.74 -4.66 -36.43
N ILE A 28 17.49 -4.96 -36.76
CA ILE A 28 17.13 -5.84 -37.89
C ILE A 28 16.25 -5.02 -38.85
N PRO A 29 16.41 -5.15 -40.18
CA PRO A 29 15.90 -4.22 -41.19
C PRO A 29 14.41 -4.39 -41.51
N ALA A 30 13.86 -3.37 -42.16
CA ALA A 30 12.51 -3.30 -42.72
C ALA A 30 12.29 -4.28 -43.90
N THR A 31 11.02 -4.33 -44.36
CA THR A 31 10.45 -5.02 -45.55
C THR A 31 9.70 -6.31 -45.13
N ASP A 32 8.39 -6.52 -45.34
CA ASP A 32 7.45 -6.09 -46.38
C ASP A 32 5.99 -6.02 -45.88
N VAL A 33 5.20 -5.22 -46.60
CA VAL A 33 3.75 -5.01 -46.50
C VAL A 33 2.94 -6.21 -47.01
N VAL A 34 2.00 -6.71 -46.21
CA VAL A 34 0.81 -7.43 -46.71
C VAL A 34 -0.43 -7.00 -45.89
N ALA A 35 -1.50 -6.67 -46.58
CA ALA A 35 -2.70 -6.02 -46.06
C ALA A 35 -3.83 -7.01 -45.64
N VAL A 36 -4.54 -6.64 -44.56
CA VAL A 36 -6.00 -6.87 -44.25
C VAL A 36 -6.40 -8.34 -43.86
N PRO A 37 -7.21 -8.59 -42.79
CA PRO A 37 -8.44 -7.86 -42.44
C PRO A 37 -8.61 -7.38 -40.98
N LYS A 38 -9.42 -6.31 -40.85
CA LYS A 38 -10.02 -5.86 -39.58
C LYS A 38 -10.84 -7.01 -38.99
N LYS A 39 -10.45 -7.48 -37.81
CA LYS A 39 -11.32 -8.27 -36.93
C LYS A 39 -11.65 -7.40 -35.74
N ASP A 40 -12.88 -6.88 -35.73
CA ASP A 40 -13.52 -6.33 -34.55
C ASP A 40 -13.52 -7.40 -33.46
N THR A 41 -12.46 -7.40 -32.66
CA THR A 41 -12.42 -8.14 -31.41
C THR A 41 -12.87 -7.15 -30.37
N SER A 42 -14.18 -7.13 -30.18
CA SER A 42 -14.80 -6.64 -28.95
C SER A 42 -14.10 -7.33 -27.79
N ASN A 43 -13.06 -6.69 -27.28
CA ASN A 43 -12.53 -6.98 -25.97
C ASN A 43 -13.61 -6.50 -25.01
N THR A 44 -14.61 -7.37 -24.79
CA THR A 44 -15.44 -7.34 -23.60
C THR A 44 -14.46 -7.54 -22.46
N THR A 45 -13.85 -6.43 -22.02
CA THR A 45 -13.18 -6.34 -20.74
C THR A 45 -14.32 -6.51 -19.76
N THR A 46 -14.55 -7.76 -19.34
CA THR A 46 -15.37 -8.04 -18.17
C THR A 46 -14.74 -7.24 -17.06
N ALA A 47 -15.33 -6.09 -16.75
CA ALA A 47 -14.91 -5.24 -15.66
C ALA A 47 -14.87 -6.16 -14.44
N LYS A 48 -13.68 -6.46 -13.95
CA LYS A 48 -13.51 -7.17 -12.71
C LYS A 48 -13.98 -6.20 -11.64
N THR A 49 -15.28 -6.20 -11.35
CA THR A 49 -15.86 -5.29 -10.35
C THR A 49 -15.20 -5.59 -9.02
N THR A 50 -14.24 -4.75 -8.64
CA THR A 50 -13.51 -4.91 -7.39
C THR A 50 -14.41 -4.47 -6.25
N HIS A 51 -15.15 -5.44 -5.69
CA HIS A 51 -16.05 -5.18 -4.58
C HIS A 51 -15.27 -5.12 -3.26
N PHE A 52 -15.21 -3.95 -2.62
CA PHE A 52 -14.41 -3.72 -1.41
C PHE A 52 -15.09 -4.10 -0.09
N GLU A 53 -16.40 -4.36 -0.09
CA GLU A 53 -17.14 -4.59 1.16
C GLU A 53 -16.55 -5.72 1.99
N GLY A 54 -16.45 -5.50 3.30
CA GLY A 54 -15.94 -6.49 4.23
C GLY A 54 -15.23 -5.89 5.44
N LYS A 55 -14.68 -6.80 6.26
CA LYS A 55 -13.81 -6.48 7.39
C LYS A 55 -12.43 -7.05 7.10
N TYR A 56 -11.42 -6.23 7.26
CA TYR A 56 -10.03 -6.57 6.98
C TYR A 56 -9.19 -6.32 8.22
N LEU A 57 -8.27 -7.23 8.52
CA LEU A 57 -7.51 -7.23 9.76
C LEU A 57 -6.02 -7.20 9.47
N TYR A 58 -5.33 -6.32 10.18
CA TYR A 58 -3.90 -6.39 10.42
C TYR A 58 -3.67 -6.95 11.83
N GLY A 59 -2.74 -7.90 11.96
CA GLY A 59 -2.48 -8.59 13.22
C GLY A 59 -3.58 -9.60 13.58
N LYS A 60 -3.76 -9.88 14.88
CA LYS A 60 -4.72 -10.86 15.41
C LYS A 60 -5.52 -10.28 16.56
N LYS A 61 -6.84 -10.45 16.54
CA LYS A 61 -7.73 -9.97 17.63
C LYS A 61 -7.52 -10.74 18.94
N GLN A 62 -7.50 -12.06 18.87
CA GLN A 62 -7.26 -12.94 20.02
C GLN A 62 -5.77 -13.29 20.11
N GLY A 63 -5.19 -13.16 21.31
CA GLY A 63 -3.79 -13.49 21.58
C GLY A 63 -2.74 -12.58 20.92
N GLY A 64 -3.15 -11.66 20.04
CA GLY A 64 -2.24 -10.70 19.40
C GLY A 64 -1.87 -9.53 20.31
N ALA A 65 -0.61 -9.11 20.26
CA ALA A 65 -0.13 -7.93 20.97
C ALA A 65 -0.87 -6.66 20.50
N TYR A 66 -1.13 -6.56 19.20
CA TYR A 66 -1.76 -5.42 18.53
C TYR A 66 -2.59 -5.87 17.32
N TRP A 67 -3.62 -5.10 16.96
CA TRP A 67 -4.41 -5.30 15.75
C TRP A 67 -5.06 -4.00 15.29
N ILE A 68 -5.36 -3.95 13.99
CA ILE A 68 -6.15 -2.88 13.36
C ILE A 68 -7.21 -3.56 12.47
N GLU A 69 -8.47 -3.19 12.64
CA GLU A 69 -9.57 -3.59 11.78
C GLU A 69 -9.99 -2.43 10.88
N VAL A 70 -10.16 -2.72 9.59
CA VAL A 70 -10.70 -1.84 8.58
C VAL A 70 -12.03 -2.43 8.13
N LYS A 71 -13.12 -1.71 8.38
CA LYS A 71 -14.46 -2.06 7.88
C LYS A 71 -14.79 -1.17 6.69
N ILE A 72 -15.14 -1.78 5.57
CA ILE A 72 -15.57 -1.10 4.36
C ILE A 72 -17.03 -1.50 4.07
N THR A 73 -17.91 -0.51 3.93
CA THR A 73 -19.34 -0.70 3.64
C THR A 73 -19.71 0.10 2.39
N ASP A 74 -20.44 -0.48 1.43
CA ASP A 74 -20.99 0.26 0.29
C ASP A 74 -22.06 1.27 0.76
N LEU A 75 -22.03 2.48 0.22
CA LEU A 75 -22.99 3.54 0.51
C LEU A 75 -23.90 3.86 -0.68
N LYS A 76 -23.43 3.71 -1.92
CA LYS A 76 -24.15 4.11 -3.14
C LYS A 76 -23.62 3.36 -4.36
N ASN A 77 -24.28 2.26 -4.73
CA ASN A 77 -24.08 1.55 -5.99
C ASN A 77 -22.60 1.29 -6.32
N GLN A 78 -21.79 0.90 -5.33
CA GLN A 78 -20.38 0.57 -5.49
C GLN A 78 -19.48 1.73 -5.96
N GLN A 79 -19.95 2.98 -5.92
CA GLN A 79 -19.14 4.16 -6.24
C GLN A 79 -18.57 4.84 -4.99
N HIS A 80 -19.29 4.76 -3.86
CA HIS A 80 -18.90 5.36 -2.60
C HIS A 80 -18.94 4.33 -1.49
N TYR A 81 -17.90 4.33 -0.66
CA TYR A 81 -17.78 3.40 0.45
C TYR A 81 -17.51 4.14 1.75
N ASN A 82 -18.14 3.73 2.84
CA ASN A 82 -17.74 4.13 4.17
C ASN A 82 -16.56 3.27 4.61
N VAL A 83 -15.47 3.91 5.05
CA VAL A 83 -14.28 3.24 5.55
C VAL A 83 -14.09 3.63 7.01
N THR A 84 -14.20 2.63 7.89
CA THR A 84 -13.96 2.78 9.32
C THR A 84 -12.69 2.01 9.70
N VAL A 85 -11.79 2.64 10.44
CA VAL A 85 -10.62 1.99 11.05
C VAL A 85 -10.77 2.04 12.55
N GLN A 86 -10.49 0.92 13.20
CA GLN A 86 -10.40 0.81 14.64
C GLN A 86 -9.21 -0.08 15.02
N SER A 87 -8.37 0.38 15.93
CA SER A 87 -7.31 -0.44 16.51
C SER A 87 -7.70 -1.09 17.83
N LYS A 88 -6.90 -2.05 18.27
CA LYS A 88 -6.90 -2.56 19.64
C LYS A 88 -6.80 -1.41 20.65
N GLU A 89 -7.65 -1.47 21.67
CA GLU A 89 -7.54 -0.56 22.81
C GLU A 89 -6.38 -0.97 23.71
N ILE A 90 -5.54 0.01 24.06
CA ILE A 90 -4.45 -0.17 25.02
C ILE A 90 -4.75 0.78 26.19
N LYS A 91 -4.93 0.22 27.39
CA LYS A 91 -5.30 0.98 28.60
C LYS A 91 -6.56 1.84 28.41
N GLY A 92 -7.58 1.29 27.74
CA GLY A 92 -8.88 1.96 27.53
C GLY A 92 -8.88 3.07 26.47
N LYS A 93 -7.83 3.19 25.65
CA LYS A 93 -7.75 4.16 24.56
C LYS A 93 -7.53 3.42 23.23
N SER A 94 -8.37 3.70 22.24
CA SER A 94 -8.12 3.26 20.86
C SER A 94 -6.96 4.05 20.29
N CYS A 95 -6.00 3.34 19.69
CA CYS A 95 -4.77 3.92 19.19
C CYS A 95 -4.83 4.56 17.82
N CYS A 96 -5.79 4.17 16.99
CA CYS A 96 -6.19 4.90 15.80
C CYS A 96 -7.68 4.68 15.54
N ARG A 97 -8.36 5.74 15.10
CA ARG A 97 -9.78 5.72 14.76
C ARG A 97 -10.04 6.62 13.57
N PHE A 98 -10.49 6.02 12.47
CA PHE A 98 -10.76 6.69 11.21
C PHE A 98 -12.20 6.39 10.79
N ASN A 99 -12.92 7.37 10.25
CA ASN A 99 -14.23 7.14 9.65
C ASN A 99 -14.47 8.16 8.53
N LYS A 100 -14.36 7.72 7.27
CA LYS A 100 -14.48 8.60 6.10
C LYS A 100 -15.12 7.89 4.93
N THR A 101 -15.68 8.68 4.03
CA THR A 101 -16.18 8.21 2.73
C THR A 101 -15.05 8.19 1.70
N GLY A 102 -14.86 7.05 1.04
CA GLY A 102 -14.02 6.91 -0.14
C GLY A 102 -14.83 6.89 -1.43
N THR A 103 -14.19 7.28 -2.53
CA THR A 103 -14.75 7.23 -3.89
C THR A 103 -13.95 6.24 -4.74
N LEU A 104 -14.63 5.28 -5.35
CA LEU A 104 -14.02 4.28 -6.22
C LEU A 104 -13.70 4.90 -7.59
N LYS A 105 -12.45 4.75 -8.05
CA LYS A 105 -12.02 5.09 -9.42
C LYS A 105 -11.00 4.05 -9.87
N ASN A 106 -11.22 3.41 -11.01
CA ASN A 106 -10.29 2.44 -11.60
C ASN A 106 -9.79 1.40 -10.58
N ASP A 107 -10.72 0.69 -9.92
CA ASP A 107 -10.43 -0.34 -8.90
C ASP A 107 -9.65 0.13 -7.66
N THR A 108 -9.53 1.44 -7.46
CA THR A 108 -8.86 2.05 -6.30
C THR A 108 -9.84 2.94 -5.55
N LEU A 109 -9.92 2.77 -4.24
CA LEU A 109 -10.73 3.62 -3.37
C LEU A 109 -9.88 4.80 -2.91
N PHE A 110 -10.33 6.01 -3.23
CA PHE A 110 -9.64 7.25 -2.85
C PHE A 110 -10.37 7.96 -1.73
N ILE A 111 -9.66 8.30 -0.66
CA ILE A 111 -10.20 9.04 0.48
C ILE A 111 -9.35 10.28 0.69
N LYS A 112 -9.92 11.44 0.37
CA LYS A 112 -9.28 12.74 0.65
C LYS A 112 -9.63 13.16 2.06
N THR A 113 -8.64 13.54 2.85
CA THR A 113 -8.86 14.04 4.20
C THR A 113 -7.86 15.11 4.58
N THR A 114 -8.32 16.02 5.43
CA THR A 114 -7.54 17.09 6.06
C THR A 114 -7.53 16.93 7.57
N ASP A 115 -7.85 15.73 8.08
CA ASP A 115 -7.87 15.44 9.52
C ASP A 115 -6.45 15.41 10.10
N TRP A 116 -5.45 15.29 9.23
CA TRP A 116 -4.03 15.39 9.57
C TRP A 116 -3.49 16.78 9.29
N LYS A 117 -2.31 17.10 9.85
CA LYS A 117 -1.65 18.41 9.72
C LYS A 117 -1.57 18.91 8.27
N LYS A 118 -1.48 17.99 7.30
CA LYS A 118 -1.53 18.31 5.87
C LYS A 118 -2.58 17.44 5.15
N PRO A 119 -3.12 17.91 4.00
CA PRO A 119 -4.04 17.12 3.20
C PRO A 119 -3.37 15.85 2.66
N VAL A 120 -4.02 14.71 2.88
CA VAL A 120 -3.56 13.39 2.40
C VAL A 120 -4.66 12.75 1.59
N THR A 121 -4.28 12.01 0.55
CA THR A 121 -5.19 11.08 -0.12
C THR A 121 -4.82 9.67 0.25
N VAL A 122 -5.63 9.02 1.10
CA VAL A 122 -5.49 7.59 1.36
C VAL A 122 -5.98 6.85 0.13
N ILE A 123 -5.20 5.86 -0.31
CA ILE A 123 -5.56 4.96 -1.40
C ILE A 123 -5.71 3.55 -0.85
N ILE A 124 -6.77 2.87 -1.27
CA ILE A 124 -7.00 1.47 -0.92
C ILE A 124 -7.17 0.68 -2.22
N THR A 125 -6.31 -0.31 -2.41
CA THR A 125 -6.42 -1.28 -3.51
C THR A 125 -6.81 -2.64 -2.94
N LYS A 126 -7.43 -3.50 -3.75
CA LYS A 126 -7.82 -4.84 -3.33
C LYS A 126 -7.29 -5.90 -4.28
N LYS A 127 -6.69 -6.94 -3.72
CA LYS A 127 -6.31 -8.16 -4.42
C LYS A 127 -6.81 -9.36 -3.63
N ASN A 128 -7.72 -10.12 -4.24
CA ASN A 128 -8.35 -11.30 -3.62
C ASN A 128 -9.01 -10.94 -2.28
N ARG A 129 -8.53 -11.54 -1.18
CA ARG A 129 -9.00 -11.31 0.18
C ARG A 129 -8.17 -10.27 0.94
N THR A 130 -7.30 -9.53 0.26
CA THR A 130 -6.41 -8.56 0.89
C THR A 130 -6.69 -7.17 0.34
N ILE A 131 -6.76 -6.18 1.24
CA ILE A 131 -6.65 -4.78 0.86
C ILE A 131 -5.27 -4.26 1.23
N THR A 132 -4.76 -3.32 0.45
CA THR A 132 -3.53 -2.59 0.74
C THR A 132 -3.88 -1.13 0.91
N ILE A 133 -3.50 -0.54 2.04
CA ILE A 133 -3.66 0.89 2.35
C ILE A 133 -2.31 1.59 2.13
N ASP A 134 -2.34 2.68 1.37
CA ASP A 134 -1.20 3.53 1.07
C ASP A 134 -1.67 5.02 1.02
N ALA A 135 -0.76 5.96 0.79
CA ALA A 135 -1.04 7.39 0.70
C ALA A 135 -0.42 8.02 -0.55
N ILE A 136 -1.19 8.89 -1.19
CA ILE A 136 -0.65 9.90 -2.11
C ILE A 136 -0.60 11.21 -1.33
N GLU A 137 0.60 11.76 -1.26
CA GLU A 137 0.88 13.02 -0.60
C GLU A 137 1.32 14.06 -1.62
N LYS A 138 1.14 15.33 -1.27
CA LYS A 138 1.52 16.45 -2.14
C LYS A 138 2.99 16.82 -1.99
N GLU A 139 3.53 16.73 -0.77
CA GLU A 139 4.90 17.15 -0.45
C GLU A 139 5.74 15.99 0.07
N ALA A 140 7.06 16.01 -0.17
CA ALA A 140 7.95 14.95 0.29
C ALA A 140 8.04 14.83 1.83
N ASP A 141 7.81 15.91 2.55
CA ASP A 141 7.77 15.91 4.02
C ASP A 141 6.50 15.27 4.59
N ASP A 142 5.51 14.99 3.74
CA ASP A 142 4.23 14.43 4.16
C ASP A 142 4.24 12.89 4.21
N ARG A 143 5.36 12.25 3.78
CA ARG A 143 5.66 10.78 3.63
C ARG A 143 5.40 9.91 4.84
N TYR A 144 4.94 10.53 5.90
CA TYR A 144 4.82 9.94 7.21
C TYR A 144 3.43 10.14 7.82
N ALA A 145 2.49 10.78 7.10
CA ALA A 145 1.17 11.08 7.65
C ALA A 145 0.42 9.82 8.09
N LEU A 146 0.53 8.72 7.33
CA LEU A 146 -0.02 7.42 7.73
C LEU A 146 0.96 6.58 8.57
N ASN A 147 2.27 6.80 8.45
CA ASN A 147 3.29 6.00 9.14
C ASN A 147 3.28 6.14 10.67
N TRP A 148 2.79 7.27 11.19
CA TRP A 148 2.71 7.52 12.64
C TRP A 148 1.28 7.80 13.10
N TYR A 149 0.29 7.39 12.31
CA TYR A 149 -1.11 7.69 12.62
C TYR A 149 -1.63 6.94 13.85
N CYS A 150 -1.20 5.69 14.03
CA CYS A 150 -1.57 4.90 15.20
C CYS A 150 -0.55 5.11 16.34
N CYS A 151 -1.00 4.99 17.61
CA CYS A 151 -0.12 5.20 18.78
C CYS A 151 1.23 4.47 18.67
N GLY A 152 2.24 5.02 19.35
CA GLY A 152 3.55 4.38 19.47
C GLY A 152 4.29 4.30 18.14
N GLY A 153 3.82 5.03 17.12
CA GLY A 153 4.37 4.98 15.78
C GLY A 153 3.88 3.85 14.90
N GLY A 154 2.67 3.35 15.17
CA GLY A 154 2.04 2.38 14.28
C GLY A 154 1.61 3.05 12.98
N SER A 155 1.89 2.38 11.86
CA SER A 155 1.43 2.80 10.55
C SER A 155 0.00 2.31 10.27
N LEU A 156 -0.80 3.14 9.59
CA LEU A 156 -2.05 2.69 8.94
C LEU A 156 -1.78 2.06 7.56
N MET A 157 -0.57 2.23 7.03
CA MET A 157 -0.20 1.67 5.74
C MET A 157 0.07 0.18 5.87
N GLY A 158 -0.20 -0.54 4.78
CA GLY A 158 0.12 -1.96 4.66
C GLY A 158 -1.08 -2.81 4.28
N ASP A 159 -0.88 -4.12 4.43
CA ASP A 159 -1.81 -5.14 3.97
C ASP A 159 -2.73 -5.62 5.09
N TYR A 160 -4.02 -5.72 4.79
CA TYR A 160 -5.05 -6.19 5.68
C TYR A 160 -5.79 -7.36 5.03
N THR A 161 -5.89 -8.47 5.76
CA THR A 161 -6.54 -9.69 5.24
C THR A 161 -7.98 -9.76 5.70
N GLN A 162 -8.88 -10.13 4.81
CA GLN A 162 -10.30 -10.26 5.07
C GLN A 162 -10.55 -11.33 6.13
N ASN A 163 -11.15 -10.90 7.24
CA ASN A 163 -11.50 -11.74 8.39
C ASN A 163 -12.85 -12.43 8.19
#